data_AF-A0AA36DV82-F1
#
_entry.id   AF-A0AA36DV82-F1
#
_cell.length_a   1.000
_cell.length_b   1.000
_cell.length_c   1.000
_cell.angle_alpha   90.00
_cell.angle_beta   90.00
_cell.angle_gamma   90.00
#
_symmetry.space_group_name_H-M   'P 1'
#
loop_
_entity.id
_entity.type
_entity.pdbx_description
1 polymer ?
#
loop_
_entity_poly.entity_id
_entity_poly.type
_entity_poly.pdbx_seq_one_letter_code
_entity_poly.pdbx_strand_id
1 'polypeptide(L)'
;MFMHLWKLLKVGSVRLGVRLKLKKRSKIELDPFVIARKAIAYCLSLMKLQGVTRGGTTYQMPFPVEEAEAEFRAIKIGYMPSEVCTR
;
A
#
# COMPACT_ATOMS: atom_id res chain seq x y z
N MET A 1 -18.94 5.94 2.56
CA MET A 1 -17.93 4.91 2.90
C MET A 1 -16.61 5.49 3.42
N PHE A 2 -16.06 6.55 2.82
CA PHE A 2 -14.81 7.22 3.26
C PHE A 2 -14.83 7.75 4.71
N MET A 3 -15.94 8.32 5.18
CA MET A 3 -16.02 8.89 6.54
C MET A 3 -15.92 7.85 7.67
N HIS A 4 -16.43 6.63 7.46
CA HIS A 4 -16.35 5.57 8.48
C HIS A 4 -14.91 5.03 8.64
N LEU A 5 -14.20 4.87 7.52
CA LEU A 5 -12.80 4.47 7.52
C LEU A 5 -11.92 5.51 8.22
N TRP A 6 -12.20 6.80 8.00
CA TRP A 6 -11.51 7.88 8.70
C TRP A 6 -11.73 7.81 10.22
N LYS A 7 -12.98 7.57 10.64
CA LYS A 7 -13.34 7.49 12.07
C LYS A 7 -12.57 6.33 12.73
N LEU A 8 -12.43 5.19 12.05
CA LEU A 8 -11.64 4.06 12.51
C LEU A 8 -10.14 4.37 12.60
N LEU A 9 -9.56 5.01 11.58
CA LEU A 9 -8.15 5.37 11.59
C LEU A 9 -7.80 6.38 12.69
N LYS A 10 -8.71 7.34 12.93
CA LYS A 10 -8.57 8.34 13.99
C LYS A 10 -8.72 7.72 15.38
N VAL A 11 -9.70 6.84 15.58
CA VAL A 11 -9.87 6.09 16.85
C VAL A 11 -8.69 5.16 17.12
N GLY A 12 -8.15 4.49 16.08
CA GLY A 12 -6.97 3.62 16.19
C GLY A 12 -5.69 4.37 16.52
N SER A 13 -5.44 5.51 15.85
CA SER A 13 -4.26 6.35 16.07
C SER A 13 -4.26 6.97 17.46
N VAL A 14 -5.42 7.41 17.96
CA VAL A 14 -5.58 7.91 19.34
C VAL A 14 -5.35 6.80 20.36
N ARG A 15 -5.86 5.58 20.13
CA ARG A 15 -5.59 4.43 21.02
C ARG A 15 -4.10 4.09 21.08
N LEU A 16 -3.40 4.11 19.95
CA LEU A 16 -1.95 3.89 19.89
C LEU A 16 -1.16 4.98 20.62
N GLY A 17 -1.56 6.24 20.47
CA GLY A 17 -1.00 7.36 21.21
C GLY A 17 -1.18 7.21 22.73
N VAL A 18 -2.36 6.78 23.19
CA VAL A 18 -2.64 6.53 24.61
C VAL A 18 -1.77 5.39 25.15
N ARG A 19 -1.52 4.33 24.37
CA ARG A 19 -0.79 3.13 24.81
C ARG A 19 0.74 3.31 24.89
N LEU A 20 1.31 4.28 24.20
CA LEU A 20 2.75 4.52 24.16
C LEU A 20 3.20 5.56 25.20
N LYS A 21 4.30 5.28 25.92
CA LYS A 21 4.94 6.22 26.87
C LYS A 21 5.38 7.51 26.17
N LEU A 22 5.34 8.64 26.91
CA LEU A 22 5.58 10.02 26.45
C LEU A 22 6.74 10.19 25.45
N LYS A 23 7.88 9.49 25.66
CA LYS A 23 9.06 9.57 24.78
C LYS A 23 8.86 9.08 23.34
N LYS A 24 7.89 8.20 23.08
CA LYS A 24 7.63 7.65 21.74
C LYS A 24 6.54 8.43 20.99
N ARG A 25 5.74 9.23 21.72
CA ARG A 25 4.62 9.98 21.14
C ARG A 25 5.08 11.08 20.17
N SER A 26 6.24 11.68 20.39
CA SER A 26 6.79 12.73 19.53
C SER A 26 7.30 12.23 18.18
N LYS A 27 7.50 10.92 18.00
CA LYS A 27 8.02 10.34 16.75
C LYS A 27 6.92 9.83 15.81
N ILE A 28 5.67 9.83 16.25
CA ILE A 28 4.57 9.19 15.54
C ILE A 28 3.76 10.26 14.84
N GLU A 29 3.76 10.21 13.51
CA GLU A 29 2.87 11.00 12.68
C GLU A 29 1.43 10.57 12.93
N LEU A 30 0.57 11.50 13.34
CA LEU A 30 -0.83 11.23 13.70
C LEU A 30 -1.80 11.65 12.59
N ASP A 31 -1.33 12.34 11.55
CA ASP A 31 -2.18 12.78 10.46
C ASP A 31 -2.60 11.60 9.56
N PRO A 32 -3.91 11.29 9.45
CA PRO A 32 -4.41 10.15 8.68
C PRO A 32 -4.04 10.19 7.19
N PHE A 33 -3.96 11.39 6.59
CA PHE A 33 -3.61 11.52 5.17
C PHE A 33 -2.14 11.29 4.95
N VAL A 34 -1.29 11.80 5.85
CA VAL A 34 0.16 11.57 5.77
C VAL A 34 0.45 10.07 5.92
N ILE A 35 -0.25 9.39 6.83
CA ILE A 35 -0.15 7.93 6.99
C ILE A 35 -0.62 7.21 5.71
N ALA A 36 -1.76 7.60 5.14
CA ALA A 36 -2.29 6.98 3.93
C ALA A 36 -1.34 7.15 2.74
N ARG A 37 -0.81 8.36 2.52
CA ARG A 37 0.17 8.63 1.46
C ARG A 37 1.46 7.85 1.65
N LYS A 38 1.99 7.81 2.89
CA LYS A 38 3.17 6.98 3.22
C LYS A 38 2.90 5.51 2.96
N ALA A 39 1.73 5.01 3.36
CA ALA A 39 1.35 3.61 3.14
C ALA A 39 1.25 3.26 1.65
N ILE A 40 0.65 4.13 0.84
CA ILE A 40 0.59 3.95 -0.62
C ILE A 40 2.00 3.94 -1.21
N ALA A 41 2.87 4.88 -0.81
CA ALA A 41 4.26 4.95 -1.28
C ALA A 41 5.06 3.68 -0.95
N TYR A 42 4.87 3.09 0.23
CA TYR A 42 5.50 1.81 0.59
C TYR A 42 4.99 0.62 -0.23
N CYS A 43 3.75 0.68 -0.69
CA CYS A 43 3.11 -0.40 -1.45
C CYS A 43 3.33 -0.28 -2.97
N LEU A 44 4.09 0.71 -3.45
CA LEU A 44 4.40 0.87 -4.88
C LEU A 44 5.28 -0.29 -5.36
N SER A 45 4.82 -1.00 -6.40
CA SER A 45 5.62 -2.06 -7.02
C SER A 45 6.65 -1.46 -7.96
N LEU A 46 7.94 -1.72 -7.72
CA LEU A 46 9.03 -1.29 -8.62
C LEU A 46 9.07 -2.11 -9.92
N MET A 47 8.59 -3.35 -9.89
CA MET A 47 8.64 -4.29 -11.02
C MET A 47 7.30 -5.00 -11.23
N LYS A 48 6.98 -5.30 -12.49
CA LYS A 48 5.89 -6.17 -12.91
C LYS A 48 6.44 -7.38 -13.65
N LEU A 49 5.80 -8.52 -13.49
CA LEU A 49 6.07 -9.69 -14.33
C LEU A 49 5.34 -9.50 -15.65
N GLN A 50 6.07 -9.66 -16.75
CA GLN A 50 5.52 -9.66 -18.10
C GLN A 50 5.89 -10.97 -18.77
N GLY A 51 4.89 -11.62 -19.38
CA GLY A 51 5.10 -12.82 -20.18
C GLY A 51 5.83 -12.47 -21.47
N VAL A 52 7.03 -13.01 -21.66
CA VAL A 52 7.81 -12.91 -22.89
C VAL A 52 7.95 -14.31 -23.50
N THR A 53 7.49 -14.48 -24.73
CA THR A 53 7.58 -15.75 -25.44
C THR A 53 8.93 -15.86 -26.15
N ARG A 54 9.70 -16.91 -25.85
CA ARG A 54 10.94 -17.27 -26.56
C ARG A 54 10.95 -18.77 -26.82
N GLY A 55 11.15 -19.18 -28.07
CA GLY A 55 11.21 -20.61 -28.43
C GLY A 55 9.92 -21.40 -28.13
N GLY A 56 8.76 -20.75 -28.19
CA GLY A 56 7.46 -21.40 -27.89
C GLY A 56 7.12 -21.54 -26.40
N THR A 57 8.03 -21.17 -25.50
CA THR A 57 7.76 -21.10 -24.05
C THR A 57 7.60 -19.65 -23.60
N THR A 58 6.64 -19.39 -22.71
CA THR A 58 6.39 -18.07 -22.11
C THR A 58 7.10 -17.98 -20.75
N TYR A 59 8.03 -17.03 -20.64
CA TYR A 59 8.74 -16.74 -19.40
C TYR A 59 8.17 -15.49 -18.74
N GLN A 60 7.95 -15.52 -17.43
CA GLN A 60 7.58 -14.34 -16.66
C GLN A 60 8.86 -13.58 -16.29
N MET A 61 9.13 -12.48 -16.99
CA MET A 61 10.33 -11.68 -16.79
C MET A 61 9.97 -10.38 -16.05
N PRO A 62 10.79 -9.90 -15.10
CA PRO A 62 10.53 -8.63 -14.42
C PRO A 62 10.84 -7.43 -15.32
N PHE A 63 9.89 -6.51 -15.40
CA PHE A 63 9.99 -5.22 -16.10
C PHE A 63 9.72 -4.07 -15.14
N PRO A 64 10.37 -2.90 -15.32
CA PRO A 64 10.05 -1.72 -14.52
C PRO A 64 8.60 -1.27 -14.76
N VAL A 65 7.95 -0.77 -13.71
CA VAL A 65 6.58 -0.22 -13.75
C VAL A 65 6.65 1.30 -13.77
N GLU A 66 5.78 1.95 -14.53
CA GLU A 66 5.62 3.40 -14.49
C GLU A 66 4.95 3.84 -13.18
N GLU A 67 5.34 4.99 -12.63
CA GLU A 67 4.88 5.44 -11.31
C GLU A 67 3.35 5.53 -11.19
N ALA A 68 2.67 6.04 -12.24
CA ALA A 68 1.22 6.13 -12.28
C ALA A 68 0.53 4.74 -12.23
N GLU A 69 1.10 3.74 -12.90
CA GLU A 69 0.60 2.37 -12.89
C GLU A 69 0.86 1.71 -11.52
N ALA A 70 2.00 2.00 -10.89
CA ALA A 70 2.35 1.52 -9.57
C ALA A 70 1.42 2.09 -8.48
N GLU A 71 1.06 3.38 -8.56
CA GLU A 71 0.11 4.03 -7.65
C GLU A 71 -1.27 3.40 -7.74
N PHE A 72 -1.79 3.22 -8.96
CA PHE A 72 -3.08 2.58 -9.17
C PHE A 72 -3.09 1.14 -8.62
N ARG A 73 -1.98 0.41 -8.82
CA ARG A 73 -1.83 -0.97 -8.32
C ARG A 73 -1.78 -1.03 -6.80
N ALA A 74 -1.05 -0.11 -6.15
CA ALA A 74 -0.97 -0.03 -4.69
C ALA A 74 -2.34 0.25 -4.06
N ILE A 75 -3.09 1.19 -4.65
CA ILE A 75 -4.46 1.51 -4.25
C ILE A 75 -5.35 0.27 -4.44
N LYS A 76 -5.31 -0.36 -5.61
CA LYS A 76 -6.14 -1.53 -5.94
C LYS A 76 -5.92 -2.70 -4.99
N ILE A 77 -4.65 -3.02 -4.67
CA ILE A 77 -4.31 -4.07 -3.70
C ILE A 77 -4.77 -3.68 -2.28
N GLY A 78 -4.61 -2.42 -1.89
CA GLY A 78 -5.06 -1.92 -0.60
C GLY A 78 -6.57 -2.01 -0.37
N TYR A 79 -7.38 -1.95 -1.44
CA TYR A 79 -8.83 -2.11 -1.39
C TYR A 79 -9.33 -3.54 -1.65
N MET A 80 -8.48 -4.45 -2.14
CA MET A 80 -8.87 -5.79 -2.55
C MET A 80 -7.91 -6.84 -1.96
N PRO A 81 -8.20 -7.39 -0.76
CA PRO A 81 -7.31 -8.35 -0.11
C PRO A 81 -7.22 -9.68 -0.88
N SER A 82 -5.97 -10.05 -1.19
CA SER A 82 -5.37 -11.36 -1.47
C SER A 82 -5.92 -12.37 -2.49
N GLU A 83 -7.11 -12.23 -3.07
CA GLU A 83 -7.63 -13.32 -3.95
C GLU A 83 -7.34 -13.16 -5.46
N VAL A 84 -6.79 -12.03 -5.92
CA VAL A 84 -6.80 -11.69 -7.36
C VAL A 84 -5.42 -11.58 -8.01
N CYS A 85 -4.29 -11.63 -7.28
CA CYS A 85 -2.96 -11.36 -7.86
C CYS A 85 -2.14 -12.61 -8.26
N THR A 86 -2.78 -13.76 -8.46
CA THR A 86 -2.12 -14.98 -9.02
C THR A 86 -2.79 -15.52 -10.29
N ARG A 87 -3.63 -14.75 -10.99
CA ARG A 87 -4.14 -15.12 -12.31
C ARG A 87 -4.09 -13.94 -13.28
#